data_AF-A0A957Z7V5-F1
#
_entry.id   AF-A0A957Z7V5-F1
#
_cell.length_a   1.000
_cell.length_b   1.000
_cell.length_c   1.000
_cell.angle_alpha   90.00
_cell.angle_beta   90.00
_cell.angle_gamma   90.00
#
_symmetry.space_group_name_H-M   'P 1'
#
loop_
_entity.id
_entity.type
_entity.pdbx_description
1 polymer ?
#
loop_
_entity_poly.entity_id
_entity_poly.type
_entity_poly.pdbx_seq_one_letter_code
_entity_poly.pdbx_strand_id
1 'polypeptide(L)' 'MPAPQIGIVYGSTDGHTAAIAARLKEMLDDLNPLAADGVELLDVAEYHLDALLDFDCIVLGVPTWNTGQLQRDWEA' A
#
# COMPACT_ATOMS: atom_id res chain seq x y z
N MET A 1 21.82 -2.83 10.24
CA MET A 1 20.41 -2.81 10.67
C MET A 1 19.65 -3.76 9.74
N PRO A 2 18.67 -4.52 10.22
CA PRO A 2 17.82 -5.30 9.32
C PRO A 2 17.16 -4.36 8.30
N ALA A 3 16.88 -4.87 7.10
CA ALA A 3 16.11 -4.14 6.11
C ALA A 3 14.70 -3.85 6.67
N PRO A 4 14.15 -2.63 6.47
CA PRO A 4 12.82 -2.30 6.97
C PRO A 4 11.77 -3.13 6.24
N GLN A 5 10.74 -3.58 6.98
CA GLN A 5 9.51 -4.11 6.39
C GLN A 5 8.64 -2.95 5.90
N ILE A 6 8.23 -3.03 4.62
CA ILE A 6 7.50 -1.95 3.95
C ILE A 6 6.14 -2.47 3.50
N GLY A 7 5.07 -1.80 3.91
CA GLY A 7 3.71 -2.05 3.43
C GLY A 7 3.23 -0.92 2.52
N ILE A 8 2.76 -1.26 1.32
CA ILE A 8 2.00 -0.35 0.46
C ILE A 8 0.52 -0.70 0.62
N VAL A 9 -0.25 0.22 1.19
CA VAL A 9 -1.69 0.04 1.39
C VAL A 9 -2.44 1.01 0.52
N TYR A 10 -3.38 0.51 -0.27
CA TYR A 10 -4.10 1.31 -1.23
C TYR A 10 -5.58 0.96 -1.24
N GLY A 11 -6.40 1.90 -1.68
CA GLY A 11 -7.75 1.61 -2.18
C GLY A 11 -7.84 2.00 -3.64
N SER A 12 -8.62 1.26 -4.43
CA SER A 12 -8.76 1.55 -5.86
C SER A 12 -10.07 1.05 -6.48
N THR A 13 -10.93 1.96 -6.94
CA THR A 13 -12.17 1.56 -7.65
C THR A 13 -11.92 1.31 -9.15
N ASP A 14 -11.24 2.23 -9.85
CA ASP A 14 -11.00 2.13 -11.30
C ASP A 14 -9.62 1.54 -11.66
N GLY A 15 -8.91 0.99 -10.67
CA GLY A 15 -7.61 0.33 -10.87
C GLY A 15 -6.39 1.25 -10.99
N HIS A 16 -6.55 2.57 -11.06
CA HIS A 16 -5.42 3.49 -11.25
C HIS A 16 -4.45 3.49 -10.06
N THR A 17 -4.96 3.60 -8.83
CA THR A 17 -4.12 3.55 -7.63
C THR A 17 -3.44 2.19 -7.51
N ALA A 18 -4.17 1.10 -7.80
CA ALA A 18 -3.62 -0.26 -7.78
C ALA A 18 -2.45 -0.42 -8.76
N ALA A 19 -2.58 0.09 -9.99
CA ALA A 19 -1.53 0.03 -10.99
C ALA A 19 -0.26 0.80 -10.57
N ILE A 20 -0.42 1.96 -9.94
CA ILE A 20 0.71 2.73 -9.40
C ILE A 20 1.32 2.04 -8.18
N ALA A 21 0.50 1.47 -7.30
CA ALA A 21 0.96 0.74 -6.11
C ALA A 21 1.79 -0.50 -6.50
N ALA A 22 1.36 -1.25 -7.52
CA ALA A 22 2.12 -2.38 -8.06
C ALA A 22 3.48 -1.95 -8.64
N ARG A 23 3.52 -0.85 -9.39
CA ARG A 23 4.78 -0.32 -9.93
C ARG A 23 5.71 0.21 -8.84
N LEU A 24 5.16 0.83 -7.79
CA LEU A 24 5.94 1.27 -6.64
C LEU A 24 6.53 0.09 -5.87
N LYS A 25 5.78 -1.01 -5.73
CA LYS A 25 6.29 -2.25 -5.15
C LYS A 25 7.54 -2.73 -5.88
N GLU A 26 7.47 -2.87 -7.22
CA GLU A 26 8.63 -3.30 -8.03
C GLU A 26 9.86 -2.42 -7.78
N MET A 27 9.68 -1.09 -7.78
CA MET A 27 10.77 -0.14 -7.55
C MET A 27 11.33 -0.22 -6.13
N LEU A 28 10.48 -0.44 -5.12
CA LEU A 28 10.90 -0.52 -3.73
C LEU A 28 11.55 -1.86 -3.40
N ASP A 29 11.11 -2.96 -4.02
CA ASP A 29 11.78 -4.26 -3.94
C ASP A 29 13.23 -4.16 -4.46
N ASP A 30 13.43 -3.50 -5.61
CA ASP A 30 14.77 -3.27 -6.18
C ASP A 30 15.67 -2.42 -5.26
N LEU A 31 15.09 -1.48 -4.51
CA LEU A 31 15.78 -0.62 -3.55
C LEU A 31 15.98 -1.26 -2.18
N ASN A 32 15.24 -2.33 -1.86
CA ASN A 32 15.26 -3.03 -0.58
C ASN A 32 15.59 -4.54 -0.71
N PRO A 33 16.71 -4.92 -1.38
CA PRO A 33 16.99 -6.31 -1.76
C PRO A 33 17.32 -7.24 -0.57
N LEU A 34 17.44 -6.69 0.64
CA LEU A 34 17.77 -7.43 1.86
C LEU A 34 16.52 -7.69 2.74
N ALA A 35 15.34 -7.22 2.35
CA ALA A 35 14.10 -7.55 3.03
C ALA A 35 13.77 -9.03 2.82
N ALA A 36 13.42 -9.74 3.90
CA ALA A 36 13.14 -11.17 3.84
C ALA A 36 11.89 -11.48 3.00
N ASP A 37 10.83 -10.69 3.19
CA ASP A 37 9.52 -10.90 2.56
C ASP A 37 9.23 -9.88 1.43
N GLY A 38 10.21 -9.02 1.13
CA GLY A 38 10.04 -7.92 0.18
C GLY A 38 9.07 -6.85 0.67
N VAL A 39 8.55 -6.04 -0.26
CA VAL A 39 7.53 -5.02 0.01
C VAL A 39 6.14 -5.64 -0.10
N GLU A 40 5.29 -5.48 0.90
CA GLU A 40 3.91 -5.98 0.85
C GLU A 40 2.97 -5.00 0.13
N LEU A 41 1.96 -5.53 -0.55
CA LEU A 41 0.97 -4.77 -1.29
C LEU A 41 -0.42 -5.19 -0.83
N LEU A 42 -1.13 -4.28 -0.15
CA LEU A 42 -2.38 -4.55 0.57
C LEU A 42 -3.49 -3.68 0.01
N ASP A 43 -4.57 -4.30 -0.47
CA ASP A 43 -5.80 -3.59 -0.82
C ASP A 43 -6.66 -3.42 0.44
N VAL A 44 -7.00 -2.19 0.81
CA VAL A 44 -7.85 -1.90 1.98
C VAL A 44 -9.26 -2.48 1.82
N ALA A 45 -9.69 -2.80 0.59
CA ALA A 45 -10.94 -3.53 0.35
C ALA A 45 -10.88 -5.01 0.81
N GLU A 46 -9.67 -5.57 0.97
CA GLU A 46 -9.46 -6.99 1.31
C GLU A 46 -8.78 -7.18 2.69
N TYR A 47 -8.02 -6.18 3.15
CA TYR A 47 -7.19 -6.27 4.35
C TYR A 47 -7.64 -5.31 5.44
N HIS A 48 -7.52 -5.74 6.70
CA HIS A 48 -7.76 -4.90 7.87
C HIS A 48 -6.60 -3.94 8.11
N LEU A 49 -6.91 -2.69 8.46
CA LEU A 49 -5.92 -1.65 8.76
C LEU A 49 -4.99 -1.98 9.92
N ASP A 50 -5.37 -2.90 10.82
CA ASP A 50 -4.51 -3.36 11.91
C ASP A 50 -3.19 -3.98 11.40
N ALA A 51 -3.17 -4.53 10.18
CA ALA A 51 -1.94 -5.04 9.55
C ALA A 51 -0.88 -3.95 9.32
N LEU A 52 -1.27 -2.67 9.32
CA LEU A 52 -0.33 -1.55 9.23
C LEU A 52 0.66 -1.51 10.39
N LEU A 53 0.29 -2.06 11.55
CA LEU A 53 1.10 -2.03 12.76
C LEU A 53 2.35 -2.93 12.67
N ASP A 54 2.38 -3.84 11.69
CA ASP A 54 3.48 -4.79 11.51
C ASP A 54 4.63 -4.24 10.64
N PHE A 55 4.45 -3.06 10.01
CA PHE A 55 5.44 -2.47 9.09
C PHE A 55 6.27 -1.37 9.75
N ASP A 56 7.57 -1.34 9.43
CA ASP A 56 8.47 -0.24 9.81
C ASP A 56 8.19 1.03 9.00
N CYS A 57 7.73 0.86 7.76
CA CYS A 57 7.42 1.95 6.83
C CYS A 57 6.14 1.65 6.05
N ILE A 58 5.29 2.67 5.89
CA ILE A 58 3.99 2.55 5.22
C ILE A 58 3.90 3.57 4.10
N VAL A 59 3.39 3.14 2.94
CA VAL A 59 2.98 4.01 1.82
C VAL A 59 1.47 3.89 1.65
N LEU A 60 0.76 5.02 1.69
CA LEU A 60 -0.69 5.05 1.57
C LEU A 60 -1.13 5.60 0.20
N GLY A 61 -1.79 4.75 -0.58
CA GLY A 61 -2.47 5.08 -1.83
C GLY A 61 -3.94 5.41 -1.59
N VAL A 62 -4.24 6.67 -1.26
CA VAL A 62 -5.61 7.11 -0.92
C VAL A 62 -6.18 7.99 -2.04
N PRO A 63 -6.93 7.44 -3.02
CA PRO A 63 -7.58 8.25 -4.03
C PRO A 63 -8.81 8.97 -3.45
N THR A 64 -9.16 10.10 -4.06
CA THR A 64 -10.36 10.88 -3.70
C THR A 64 -11.46 10.70 -4.73
N TRP A 65 -12.72 10.87 -4.32
CA TRP A 65 -13.92 10.83 -5.17
C TRP A 65 -14.64 12.16 -5.25
N ASN A 66 -15.41 12.37 -6.32
CA ASN A 66 -16.26 13.55 -6.53
C ASN A 66 -15.50 14.86 -6.24
N THR A 67 -15.94 15.64 -5.24
CA THR A 67 -15.31 16.88 -4.78
C THR A 67 -14.40 16.64 -3.56
N GLY A 68 -13.51 15.66 -3.63
CA GLY A 68 -12.51 15.38 -2.59
C GLY A 68 -12.97 14.47 -1.45
N GLN A 69 -14.02 13.68 -1.67
CA GLN A 69 -14.52 12.68 -0.71
C GLN A 69 -13.54 11.52 -0.56
N LEU A 70 -13.55 10.89 0.61
CA LEU A 70 -12.84 9.64 0.83
C LEU A 70 -13.44 8.55 -0.09
N GLN A 71 -12.58 7.68 -0.61
CA GLN A 71 -13.04 6.50 -1.32
C GLN A 71 -13.71 5.51 -0.35
N ARG A 72 -14.78 4.85 -0.80
CA ARG A 72 -15.53 3.86 -0.03
C ARG A 72 -14.67 2.76 0.61
N ASP A 73 -13.68 2.24 -0.09
CA ASP A 73 -12.85 1.13 0.43
C ASP A 73 -12.07 1.56 1.69
N TRP A 74 -11.83 2.86 1.88
CA TRP A 74 -11.20 3.42 3.08
C TRP A 74 -12.19 3.79 4.20
N GLU A 75 -13.50 3.66 3.97
CA GLU A 75 -14.52 3.90 5.00
C GLU A 75 -14.78 2.67 5.89
N ALA A 76 -14.12 1.55 5.61
CA ALA A 76 -14.33 0.24 6.24
C ALA A 76 -13.58 0.06 7.58
#